data_AF-A0A6B3Q9R4-F1
#
_entry.id   AF-A0A6B3Q9R4-F1
#
_cell.length_a   1.000
_cell.length_b   1.000
_cell.length_c   1.000
_cell.angle_alpha   90.00
_cell.angle_beta   90.00
_cell.angle_gamma   90.00
#
_symmetry.space_group_name_H-M   'P 1'
#
loop_
_entity.id
_entity.type
_entity.pdbx_description
1 polymer ?
#
loop_
_entity_poly.entity_id
_entity_poly.type
_entity_poly.pdbx_seq_one_letter_code
_entity_poly.pdbx_strand_id
1 'polypeptide(L)'
;MNKVAYEQKEKDVLKLPYSTRYQALKQEKIRLKKIEIAVPVGYQDKIKKRLQPNKCFVESIKFARDVKEAIYCIGQFQKSEFFHAWIEFKDQDYCFDGTFQAFYPKEKYYEYRGLKKLYTRSSAEITELAKKYEMHGLYPEDRQKLKSLLVSSSS
;
A
#
# COMPACT_ATOMS: atom_id res chain seq x y z
N MET A 1 -4.05 -17.09 7.86
CA MET A 1 -4.62 -17.00 6.49
C MET A 1 -3.95 -18.00 5.56
N ASN A 2 -4.73 -18.76 4.78
CA ASN A 2 -4.20 -19.70 3.79
C ASN A 2 -3.74 -18.94 2.53
N LYS A 3 -2.45 -19.11 2.14
CA LYS A 3 -1.85 -18.44 0.97
C LYS A 3 -2.67 -18.65 -0.30
N VAL A 4 -3.13 -19.89 -0.52
CA VAL A 4 -3.88 -20.27 -1.72
C VAL A 4 -5.22 -19.53 -1.78
N ALA A 5 -5.92 -19.40 -0.65
CA ALA A 5 -7.18 -18.69 -0.58
C ALA A 5 -7.02 -17.19 -0.86
N TYR A 6 -5.94 -16.57 -0.35
CA TYR A 6 -5.64 -15.16 -0.60
C TYR A 6 -5.34 -14.89 -2.08
N GLU A 7 -4.43 -15.67 -2.67
CA GLU A 7 -4.05 -15.52 -4.08
C GLU A 7 -5.24 -15.79 -5.01
N GLN A 8 -6.14 -16.70 -4.64
CA GLN A 8 -7.37 -16.94 -5.39
C GLN A 8 -8.30 -15.72 -5.34
N LYS A 9 -8.50 -15.13 -4.15
CA LYS A 9 -9.32 -13.91 -4.01
C LYS A 9 -8.73 -12.72 -4.77
N GLU A 10 -7.41 -12.53 -4.75
CA GLU A 10 -6.75 -11.51 -5.57
C GLU A 10 -6.96 -11.77 -7.06
N LYS A 11 -6.81 -13.02 -7.53
CA LYS A 11 -7.07 -13.39 -8.92
C LYS A 11 -8.51 -13.11 -9.31
N ASP A 12 -9.47 -13.41 -8.44
CA ASP A 12 -10.89 -13.17 -8.73
C ASP A 12 -11.21 -11.68 -8.85
N VAL A 13 -10.62 -10.83 -8.00
CA VAL A 13 -10.70 -9.38 -8.19
C VAL A 13 -10.05 -8.97 -9.51
N LEU A 14 -8.90 -9.52 -9.87
CA LEU A 14 -8.20 -9.18 -11.11
C LEU A 14 -8.93 -9.64 -12.38
N LYS A 15 -9.81 -10.63 -12.30
CA LYS A 15 -10.72 -11.03 -13.39
C LYS A 15 -11.80 -9.98 -13.68
N LEU A 16 -12.12 -9.11 -12.71
CA LEU A 16 -13.06 -8.01 -12.94
C LEU A 16 -12.51 -7.06 -14.02
N PRO A 17 -13.38 -6.54 -14.91
CA PRO A 17 -12.97 -5.57 -15.92
C PRO A 17 -12.19 -4.41 -15.30
N TYR A 18 -11.13 -3.98 -15.99
CA TYR A 18 -10.30 -2.87 -15.52
C TYR A 18 -11.13 -1.62 -15.24
N SER A 19 -12.13 -1.32 -16.09
CA SER A 19 -13.06 -0.21 -15.91
C SER A 19 -13.81 -0.28 -14.57
N THR A 20 -14.34 -1.45 -14.21
CA THR A 20 -15.04 -1.67 -12.93
C THR A 20 -14.14 -1.38 -11.75
N ARG A 21 -12.93 -1.96 -11.76
CA ARG A 21 -11.94 -1.73 -10.69
C ARG A 21 -11.51 -0.27 -10.59
N TYR A 22 -11.34 0.37 -11.74
CA TYR A 22 -10.99 1.79 -11.81
C TYR A 22 -12.10 2.69 -11.24
N GLN A 23 -13.36 2.43 -11.59
CA GLN A 23 -14.49 3.23 -11.09
C GLN A 23 -14.67 3.10 -9.58
N ALA A 24 -14.55 1.89 -9.02
CA ALA A 24 -14.59 1.67 -7.58
C ALA A 24 -13.49 2.49 -6.86
N LEU A 25 -12.26 2.49 -7.39
CA LEU A 25 -11.17 3.30 -6.85
C LEU A 25 -11.38 4.80 -7.06
N LYS A 26 -12.04 5.22 -8.14
CA LYS A 26 -12.36 6.62 -8.38
C LYS A 26 -13.35 7.14 -7.34
N GLN A 27 -14.40 6.38 -7.02
CA GLN A 27 -15.36 6.72 -5.96
C GLN A 27 -14.65 6.83 -4.61
N GLU A 28 -13.75 5.89 -4.32
CA GLU A 28 -12.97 5.91 -3.10
C GLU A 28 -12.00 7.11 -3.03
N LYS A 29 -11.36 7.47 -4.15
CA LYS A 29 -10.51 8.67 -4.23
C LYS A 29 -11.32 9.94 -3.95
N ILE A 30 -12.56 10.03 -4.45
CA ILE A 30 -13.46 11.16 -4.16
C ILE A 30 -13.73 11.23 -2.65
N ARG A 31 -13.98 10.10 -2.00
CA ARG A 31 -14.22 10.04 -0.55
C ARG A 31 -12.99 10.50 0.24
N LEU A 32 -11.80 10.02 -0.12
CA LEU A 32 -10.53 10.36 0.54
C LEU A 32 -10.05 11.78 0.24
N LYS A 33 -10.53 12.42 -0.83
CA LYS A 33 -10.15 13.79 -1.21
C LYS A 33 -10.35 14.80 -0.07
N LYS A 34 -11.32 14.54 0.81
CA LYS A 34 -11.63 15.35 2.00
C LYS A 34 -10.48 15.47 3.01
N ILE A 35 -9.59 14.48 3.04
CA ILE A 35 -8.45 14.42 3.96
C ILE A 35 -7.11 14.45 3.21
N GLU A 36 -7.13 14.62 1.88
CA GLU A 36 -5.92 14.72 1.06
C GLU A 36 -5.19 16.03 1.39
N ILE A 37 -3.87 15.95 1.59
CA ILE A 37 -3.03 17.13 1.77
C ILE A 37 -2.30 17.47 0.48
N ALA A 38 -1.79 18.70 0.39
CA ALA A 38 -0.91 19.10 -0.70
C ALA A 38 0.32 18.19 -0.78
N VAL A 39 0.80 17.93 -2.00
CA VAL A 39 2.02 17.16 -2.22
C VAL A 39 3.21 17.93 -1.63
N PRO A 40 3.98 17.34 -0.68
CA PRO A 40 5.17 18.00 -0.14
C PRO A 40 6.16 18.34 -1.26
N VAL A 41 6.83 19.50 -1.14
CA VAL A 41 7.65 20.10 -2.22
C VAL A 41 8.69 19.12 -2.78
N GLY A 42 9.36 18.34 -1.91
CA GLY A 42 10.39 17.38 -2.31
C GLY A 42 9.91 16.16 -3.09
N TYR A 43 8.60 15.99 -3.31
CA TYR A 43 8.02 14.83 -3.98
C TYR A 43 7.17 15.15 -5.21
N GLN A 44 7.00 16.43 -5.56
CA GLN A 44 6.07 16.86 -6.62
C GLN A 44 6.34 16.21 -7.98
N ASP A 45 7.62 16.00 -8.29
CA ASP A 45 8.17 15.36 -9.49
C ASP A 45 8.07 13.82 -9.47
N LYS A 46 7.80 13.21 -8.31
CA LYS A 46 7.70 11.75 -8.15
C LYS A 46 6.26 11.23 -8.30
N ILE A 47 5.25 12.12 -8.25
CA ILE A 47 3.84 11.72 -8.21
C ILE A 47 3.23 11.60 -9.61
N LYS A 48 2.54 10.48 -9.85
CA LYS A 48 1.82 10.26 -11.11
C LYS A 48 0.45 10.91 -11.09
N LYS A 49 0.05 11.49 -12.22
CA LYS A 49 -1.26 12.14 -12.40
C LYS A 49 -2.46 11.18 -12.41
N ARG A 50 -2.24 9.86 -12.53
CA ARG A 50 -3.29 8.84 -12.72
C ARG A 50 -3.29 7.81 -11.61
N LEU A 51 -4.49 7.35 -11.26
CA LEU A 51 -4.71 6.20 -10.36
C LEU A 51 -3.93 4.97 -10.84
N GLN A 52 -3.50 4.14 -9.89
CA GLN A 52 -2.78 2.89 -10.14
C GLN A 52 -3.56 1.69 -9.56
N PRO A 53 -4.65 1.24 -10.21
CA PRO A 53 -5.47 0.15 -9.68
C PRO A 53 -4.70 -1.12 -9.40
N ASN A 54 -4.84 -1.66 -8.19
CA ASN A 54 -4.20 -2.90 -7.72
C ASN A 54 -2.67 -2.86 -7.77
N LYS A 55 -2.06 -1.68 -7.70
CA LYS A 55 -0.60 -1.50 -7.71
C LYS A 55 -0.07 -0.86 -6.44
N CYS A 56 -0.79 -0.94 -5.31
CA CYS A 56 -0.35 -0.40 -4.03
C CYS A 56 1.08 -0.83 -3.67
N PHE A 57 1.39 -2.12 -3.78
CA PHE A 57 2.73 -2.67 -3.57
C PHE A 57 3.76 -2.07 -4.52
N VAL A 58 3.57 -2.28 -5.82
CA VAL A 58 4.52 -1.87 -6.87
C VAL A 58 4.84 -0.39 -6.81
N GLU A 59 3.82 0.45 -6.64
CA GLU A 59 3.98 1.90 -6.69
C GLU A 59 4.55 2.46 -5.39
N SER A 60 4.26 1.82 -4.24
CA SER A 60 4.92 2.15 -2.99
C SER A 60 6.39 1.71 -2.99
N ILE A 61 6.71 0.54 -3.55
CA ILE A 61 8.10 0.07 -3.72
C ILE A 61 8.90 1.04 -4.59
N LYS A 62 8.34 1.48 -5.74
CA LYS A 62 8.99 2.48 -6.60
C LYS A 62 9.26 3.77 -5.84
N PHE A 63 8.27 4.26 -5.10
CA PHE A 63 8.45 5.46 -4.30
C PHE A 63 9.53 5.29 -3.23
N ALA A 64 9.52 4.18 -2.49
CA ALA A 64 10.51 3.91 -1.45
C ALA A 64 11.94 3.80 -1.98
N ARG A 65 12.14 3.30 -3.20
CA ARG A 65 13.48 3.24 -3.83
C ARG A 65 14.09 4.62 -4.07
N ASP A 66 13.26 5.61 -4.35
CA ASP A 66 13.69 6.94 -4.73
C ASP A 66 13.73 7.93 -3.54
N VAL A 67 13.41 7.45 -2.33
CA VAL A 67 13.27 8.26 -1.10
C VAL A 67 13.82 7.48 0.09
N LYS A 68 14.98 7.91 0.62
CA LYS A 68 15.74 7.15 1.64
C LYS A 68 15.02 7.10 2.99
N GLU A 69 14.31 8.16 3.33
CA GLU A 69 13.55 8.35 4.55
C GLU A 69 12.18 7.65 4.54
N ALA A 70 11.82 7.01 3.42
CA ALA A 70 10.58 6.27 3.28
C ALA A 70 10.58 5.01 4.17
N ILE A 71 9.48 4.84 4.89
CA ILE A 71 9.15 3.64 5.64
C ILE A 71 8.06 2.93 4.84
N TYR A 72 8.41 1.77 4.28
CA TYR A 72 7.48 0.95 3.53
C TYR A 72 6.57 0.19 4.50
N CYS A 73 5.28 0.50 4.48
CA CYS A 73 4.30 -0.09 5.37
C CYS A 73 3.50 -1.16 4.65
N ILE A 74 3.25 -2.28 5.34
CA ILE A 74 2.27 -3.27 4.93
C ILE A 74 1.22 -3.42 6.02
N GLY A 75 -0.04 -3.42 5.61
CA GLY A 75 -1.18 -3.60 6.47
C GLY A 75 -2.31 -4.35 5.80
N GLN A 76 -3.43 -4.41 6.50
CA GLN A 76 -4.65 -5.07 6.06
C GLN A 76 -5.82 -4.12 6.17
N PHE A 77 -6.75 -4.19 5.22
CA PHE A 77 -8.05 -3.53 5.38
C PHE A 77 -8.86 -4.22 6.47
N GLN A 78 -9.36 -3.47 7.45
CA GLN A 78 -10.09 -4.02 8.60
C GLN A 78 -11.38 -4.77 8.21
N LYS A 79 -11.99 -4.41 7.09
CA LYS A 79 -13.23 -5.03 6.58
C LYS A 79 -12.99 -6.07 5.47
N SER A 80 -11.74 -6.46 5.20
CA SER A 80 -11.45 -7.48 4.18
C SER A 80 -10.16 -8.25 4.45
N GLU A 81 -9.92 -9.32 3.70
CA GLU A 81 -8.66 -10.07 3.77
C GLU A 81 -7.56 -9.50 2.88
N PHE A 82 -7.82 -8.40 2.17
CA PHE A 82 -6.84 -7.80 1.27
C PHE A 82 -5.78 -7.02 2.03
N PHE A 83 -4.53 -7.21 1.60
CA PHE A 83 -3.41 -6.41 2.07
C PHE A 83 -3.28 -5.13 1.26
N HIS A 84 -2.65 -4.15 1.89
CA HIS A 84 -2.34 -2.86 1.28
C HIS A 84 -0.93 -2.43 1.67
N ALA A 85 -0.30 -1.69 0.76
CA ALA A 85 0.99 -1.07 0.98
C ALA A 85 0.92 0.44 0.76
N TRP A 86 1.63 1.18 1.59
CA TRP A 86 1.76 2.64 1.56
C TRP A 86 3.11 3.05 2.15
N ILE A 87 3.43 4.34 2.08
CA ILE A 87 4.68 4.90 2.59
C ILE A 87 4.40 5.84 3.76
N GLU A 88 5.04 5.58 4.90
CA GLU A 88 5.22 6.57 5.97
C GLU A 88 6.57 7.26 5.83
N PHE A 89 6.77 8.36 6.54
CA PHE A 89 8.04 9.07 6.60
C PHE A 89 8.42 9.27 8.06
N LYS A 90 9.71 9.12 8.36
CA LYS A 90 10.23 9.36 9.70
C LYS A 90 9.94 10.81 10.11
N ASP A 91 9.45 11.00 11.33
CA ASP A 91 9.18 12.33 11.92
C ASP A 91 8.17 13.21 11.17
N GLN A 92 7.37 12.63 10.26
CA GLN A 92 6.26 13.30 9.59
C GLN A 92 4.92 12.69 10.00
N ASP A 93 3.87 13.50 10.00
CA ASP A 93 2.52 13.09 10.37
C ASP A 93 1.66 12.66 9.16
N TYR A 94 2.24 12.59 7.97
CA TYR A 94 1.59 12.16 6.73
C TYR A 94 2.15 10.85 6.16
N CYS A 95 1.41 10.29 5.22
CA CYS A 95 1.75 9.11 4.44
C CYS A 95 1.42 9.31 2.96
N PHE A 96 1.96 8.45 2.12
CA PHE A 96 1.70 8.39 0.68
C PHE A 96 1.07 7.05 0.28
N ASP A 97 -0.03 7.10 -0.47
CA ASP A 97 -0.71 5.93 -1.05
C ASP A 97 -0.31 5.75 -2.52
N GLY A 98 0.37 4.65 -2.84
CA GLY A 98 0.80 4.33 -4.21
C GLY A 98 -0.33 4.04 -5.20
N THR A 99 -1.53 3.66 -4.74
CA THR A 99 -2.72 3.47 -5.59
C THR A 99 -3.31 4.81 -6.00
N PHE A 100 -3.49 5.72 -5.03
CA PHE A 100 -4.11 7.02 -5.29
C PHE A 100 -3.14 8.08 -5.80
N GLN A 101 -1.83 7.84 -5.62
CA GLN A 101 -0.74 8.76 -5.93
C GLN A 101 -0.96 10.09 -5.21
N ALA A 102 -1.19 10.00 -3.89
CA ALA A 102 -1.63 11.12 -3.06
C ALA A 102 -1.14 10.99 -1.62
N PHE A 103 -1.10 12.12 -0.92
CA PHE A 103 -0.65 12.23 0.47
C PHE A 103 -1.82 12.49 1.41
N TYR A 104 -1.73 11.92 2.61
CA TYR A 104 -2.77 12.00 3.63
C TYR A 104 -2.17 12.06 5.04
N PRO A 105 -2.79 12.75 6.02
CA PRO A 105 -2.43 12.63 7.43
C PRO A 105 -2.62 11.18 7.89
N LYS A 106 -1.60 10.59 8.53
CA LYS A 106 -1.52 9.14 8.83
C LYS A 106 -2.76 8.61 9.55
N GLU A 107 -3.08 9.20 10.71
CA GLU A 107 -4.15 8.70 11.56
C GLU A 107 -5.52 8.80 10.86
N LYS A 108 -5.80 9.94 10.22
CA LYS A 108 -7.03 10.12 9.44
C LYS A 108 -7.10 9.16 8.27
N TYR A 109 -5.98 8.89 7.61
CA TYR A 109 -5.91 7.94 6.52
C TYR A 109 -6.21 6.52 6.99
N TYR A 110 -5.67 6.08 8.12
CA TYR A 110 -5.95 4.75 8.67
C TYR A 110 -7.42 4.58 9.05
N GLU A 111 -7.98 5.57 9.72
CA GLU A 111 -9.39 5.57 10.09
C GLU A 111 -10.28 5.57 8.85
N TYR A 112 -10.10 6.53 7.94
CA TYR A 112 -10.97 6.68 6.78
C TYR A 112 -10.84 5.50 5.84
N ARG A 113 -9.62 5.03 5.59
CA ARG A 113 -9.35 3.92 4.67
C ARG A 113 -9.65 2.55 5.30
N GLY A 114 -9.82 2.50 6.62
CA GLY A 114 -10.02 1.28 7.39
C GLY A 114 -8.80 0.37 7.33
N LEU A 115 -7.62 0.91 7.63
CA LEU A 115 -6.36 0.18 7.55
C LEU A 115 -5.80 -0.12 8.95
N LYS A 116 -5.34 -1.37 9.13
CA LYS A 116 -4.51 -1.78 10.26
C LYS A 116 -3.09 -2.01 9.77
N LYS A 117 -2.13 -1.20 10.25
CA LYS A 117 -0.70 -1.44 10.01
C LYS A 117 -0.27 -2.73 10.70
N LEU A 118 0.43 -3.60 9.97
CA LEU A 118 0.89 -4.89 10.50
C LEU A 118 2.39 -4.87 10.76
N TYR A 119 3.19 -4.37 9.81
CA TYR A 119 4.62 -4.17 10.01
C TYR A 119 5.20 -3.23 8.94
N THR A 120 6.47 -2.89 9.10
CA THR A 120 7.20 -1.97 8.24
C THR A 120 8.53 -2.55 7.78
N ARG A 121 9.07 -1.96 6.72
CA ARG A 121 10.45 -2.08 6.27
C ARG A 121 11.04 -0.71 6.01
N SER A 122 12.34 -0.59 6.14
CA SER A 122 13.08 0.56 5.64
C SER A 122 13.10 0.59 4.11
N SER A 123 13.36 1.78 3.54
CA SER A 123 13.65 1.97 2.12
C SER A 123 14.77 1.03 1.62
N ALA A 124 15.82 0.81 2.42
CA ALA A 124 16.93 -0.06 2.08
C ALA A 124 16.49 -1.53 1.92
N GLU A 125 15.81 -2.08 2.93
CA GLU A 125 15.34 -3.47 2.92
C GLU A 125 14.39 -3.75 1.75
N ILE A 126 13.43 -2.85 1.49
CA ILE A 126 12.49 -3.06 0.39
C ILE A 126 13.17 -2.90 -0.98
N THR A 127 14.20 -2.07 -1.06
CA THR A 127 15.01 -1.92 -2.28
C THR A 127 15.82 -3.19 -2.58
N GLU A 128 16.38 -3.84 -1.56
CA GLU A 128 17.09 -5.11 -1.73
C GLU A 128 16.15 -6.21 -2.22
N LEU A 129 14.96 -6.33 -1.62
CA LEU A 129 13.95 -7.28 -2.08
C LEU A 129 13.51 -6.98 -3.52
N ALA A 130 13.34 -5.71 -3.87
CA ALA A 130 12.98 -5.30 -5.24
C ALA A 130 14.06 -5.59 -6.27
N LYS A 131 15.34 -5.60 -5.89
CA LYS A 131 16.44 -6.05 -6.75
C LYS A 131 16.43 -7.56 -6.92
N LYS A 132 16.08 -8.30 -5.87
CA LYS A 132 16.06 -9.77 -5.87
C LYS A 132 14.89 -10.38 -6.64
N TYR A 133 13.69 -9.80 -6.51
CA TYR A 133 12.44 -10.39 -7.01
C TYR A 133 11.74 -9.59 -8.09
N GLU A 134 12.38 -8.51 -8.57
CA GLU A 134 11.77 -7.51 -9.44
C GLU A 134 10.59 -6.78 -8.75
N MET A 135 10.22 -5.58 -9.19
CA MET A 135 9.29 -4.69 -8.46
C MET A 135 7.82 -5.16 -8.50
N HIS A 136 7.52 -6.33 -7.95
CA HIS A 136 6.24 -7.00 -8.11
C HIS A 136 5.64 -7.48 -6.78
N GLY A 137 4.50 -6.86 -6.44
CA GLY A 137 3.56 -7.39 -5.47
C GLY A 137 4.12 -7.55 -4.05
N LEU A 138 3.58 -8.54 -3.35
CA LEU A 138 3.94 -8.91 -2.00
C LEU A 138 4.98 -10.04 -2.03
N TYR A 139 6.19 -9.76 -1.56
CA TYR A 139 7.32 -10.69 -1.65
C TYR A 139 7.17 -11.92 -0.73
N PRO A 140 7.88 -13.04 -1.01
CA PRO A 140 7.82 -14.24 -0.18
C PRO A 140 8.11 -13.99 1.31
N GLU A 141 9.15 -13.20 1.60
CA GLU A 141 9.56 -12.79 2.94
C GLU A 141 8.43 -12.00 3.64
N ASP A 142 7.75 -11.15 2.88
CA ASP A 142 6.63 -10.36 3.38
C ASP A 142 5.42 -11.23 3.73
N ARG A 143 5.13 -12.23 2.89
CA ARG A 143 4.06 -13.21 3.14
C ARG A 143 4.32 -14.03 4.38
N GLN A 144 5.57 -14.47 4.59
CA GLN A 144 5.94 -15.22 5.79
C GLN A 144 5.75 -14.39 7.05
N LYS A 145 6.18 -13.12 7.04
CA LYS A 145 6.01 -12.20 8.16
C LYS A 145 4.53 -11.92 8.45
N LEU A 146 3.72 -11.70 7.43
CA LEU A 146 2.28 -11.52 7.60
C LEU A 146 1.61 -12.77 8.19
N LYS A 147 2.00 -13.96 7.72
CA LYS A 147 1.46 -15.22 8.26
C LYS A 147 1.76 -15.35 9.75
N SER A 148 2.97 -15.04 10.21
CA SER A 148 3.31 -15.13 11.64
C SER A 148 2.50 -14.14 12.48
N LEU A 149 2.35 -12.89 12.02
CA LEU A 149 1.63 -11.85 12.76
C LEU A 149 0.12 -12.15 12.90
N LEU A 150 -0.48 -12.69 11.83
CA LEU A 150 -1.90 -13.04 11.84
C LEU A 150 -2.20 -14.27 12.72
N VAL A 151 -1.26 -15.22 12.83
CA VAL A 151 -1.41 -16.36 13.75
C VAL A 151 -1.32 -15.90 15.21
N SER A 152 -0.36 -15.03 15.54
CA SER A 152 -0.21 -14.48 16.90
C SER A 152 -1.36 -13.59 17.36
N SER A 153 -2.20 -13.09 16.44
CA SER A 153 -3.36 -12.26 16.76
C SER A 153 -4.64 -13.08 17.01
N SER A 154 -4.58 -14.40 16.88
CA SER A 154 -5.71 -15.33 17.06
C SER A 154 -5.54 -16.23 18.30
N SER A 155 -4.63 -15.85 19.21
CA SER A 155 -4.35 -16.51 20.49
C SER A 155 -4.83 -15.64 21.64
#